data_AF-A0A962H352-F1
#
_entry.id   AF-A0A962H352-F1
#
_cell.length_a   1.000
_cell.length_b   1.000
_cell.length_c   1.000
_cell.angle_alpha   90.00
_cell.angle_beta   90.00
_cell.angle_gamma   90.00
#
_symmetry.space_group_name_H-M   'P 1'
#
loop_
_entity.id
_entity.type
_entity.pdbx_description
1 polymer ?
#
loop_
_entity_poly.entity_id
_entity_poly.type
_entity_poly.pdbx_seq_one_letter_code
_entity_poly.pdbx_strand_id
1 'polypeptide(L)'
;MNIAQTTMLSTMLKKEPSLRTQDKLSDELSDYSMEMISTSHRARKEVENFVSQSYKQHFGANLKSFFPEILCVREINSGKLIGAVGFRFAHQQKLFSECYLQKPVEQLLACHEIQPIERKKILELGNFAVENSKHIKTVITLASRIIKNSQADWTVYTLTLPIKFHFKKLDIELNSLGLADISAVNGAAADWGSYYSYRPAVYYSSVKNNMNEQQV
;
A
#
# COMPACT_ATOMS: atom_id res chain seq x y z
N MET A 1 -36.66 47.75 -19.41
CA MET A 1 -37.26 46.71 -18.53
C MET A 1 -36.09 46.00 -17.82
N ASN A 2 -35.94 46.24 -16.51
CA ASN A 2 -35.10 45.63 -15.43
C ASN A 2 -33.64 45.24 -15.74
N ILE A 3 -32.57 45.62 -15.03
CA ILE A 3 -32.24 45.85 -13.59
C ILE A 3 -32.67 44.71 -12.65
N ALA A 4 -31.68 43.87 -12.28
CA ALA A 4 -31.43 43.25 -10.96
C ALA A 4 -31.07 41.74 -11.05
N GLN A 5 -29.77 41.42 -11.05
CA GLN A 5 -29.16 40.61 -10.00
C GLN A 5 -27.64 40.45 -10.20
N THR A 6 -26.93 41.26 -9.43
CA THR A 6 -25.58 41.03 -8.93
C THR A 6 -25.64 39.97 -7.82
N THR A 7 -24.58 39.16 -7.69
CA THR A 7 -24.14 38.43 -6.47
C THR A 7 -24.75 37.04 -6.19
N MET A 8 -23.99 35.97 -6.52
CA MET A 8 -23.65 34.84 -5.62
C MET A 8 -23.13 33.63 -6.42
N LEU A 9 -21.81 33.55 -6.65
CA LEU A 9 -20.99 32.37 -6.32
C LEU A 9 -19.51 32.64 -6.67
N SER A 10 -18.94 33.66 -6.02
CA SER A 10 -17.63 33.40 -5.40
C SER A 10 -17.84 32.25 -4.40
N THR A 11 -16.92 31.30 -4.36
CA THR A 11 -16.87 30.17 -3.41
C THR A 11 -17.67 28.93 -3.81
N MET A 12 -17.07 28.08 -4.64
CA MET A 12 -16.88 26.65 -4.32
C MET A 12 -15.60 26.20 -5.01
N LEU A 13 -14.51 26.39 -4.27
CA LEU A 13 -13.14 26.03 -4.55
C LEU A 13 -13.03 24.64 -5.22
N LYS A 14 -12.63 24.61 -6.49
CA LYS A 14 -11.57 23.66 -6.87
C LYS A 14 -10.35 24.10 -6.06
N LYS A 15 -10.11 23.45 -4.91
CA LYS A 15 -8.79 23.56 -4.28
C LYS A 15 -7.83 22.83 -5.21
N GLU A 16 -7.31 23.54 -6.20
CA GLU A 16 -6.04 23.16 -6.78
C GLU A 16 -5.03 23.09 -5.61
N PRO A 17 -4.28 21.98 -5.45
CA PRO A 17 -3.25 21.92 -4.43
C PRO A 17 -2.23 23.01 -4.75
N SER A 18 -2.25 24.11 -4.00
CA SER A 18 -1.28 25.20 -4.15
C SER A 18 0.13 24.67 -3.90
N LEU A 19 1.14 25.14 -4.64
CA LEU A 19 2.57 24.79 -4.50
C LEU A 19 3.04 24.70 -3.03
N ARG A 20 2.47 25.54 -2.15
CA ARG A 20 2.72 25.57 -0.69
C ARG A 20 2.41 24.25 0.06
N THR A 21 1.62 23.35 -0.51
CA THR A 21 1.28 22.04 0.08
C THR A 21 2.30 20.98 -0.31
N GLN A 22 2.84 21.06 -1.53
CA GLN A 22 3.88 20.15 -2.03
C GLN A 22 5.20 20.37 -1.30
N ASP A 23 5.62 21.63 -1.15
CA ASP A 23 6.84 21.98 -0.39
C ASP A 23 6.76 21.48 1.06
N LYS A 24 5.59 21.64 1.70
CA LYS A 24 5.36 21.15 3.06
C LYS A 24 5.42 19.63 3.18
N LEU A 25 4.86 18.88 2.23
CA LEU A 25 4.93 17.42 2.31
C LEU A 25 6.33 16.91 1.95
N SER A 26 7.05 17.54 1.02
CA SER A 26 8.46 17.21 0.81
C SER A 26 9.29 17.48 2.06
N ASP A 27 9.03 18.58 2.77
CA ASP A 27 9.70 18.91 4.03
C ASP A 27 9.34 17.90 5.13
N GLU A 28 8.06 17.54 5.32
CA GLU A 28 7.62 16.55 6.31
C GLU A 28 8.18 15.13 6.05
N LEU A 29 8.42 14.79 4.79
CA LEU A 29 9.00 13.50 4.42
C LEU A 29 10.52 13.49 4.49
N SER A 30 11.16 14.68 4.55
CA SER A 30 12.61 14.81 4.61
C SER A 30 13.21 14.29 5.93
N ASP A 31 12.38 14.13 6.96
CA ASP A 31 12.77 13.54 8.25
C ASP A 31 12.91 12.01 8.21
N TYR A 32 12.58 11.36 7.09
CA TYR A 32 12.57 9.91 6.95
C TYR A 32 13.53 9.41 5.88
N SER A 33 14.22 8.32 6.18
CA SER A 33 15.03 7.56 5.23
C SER A 33 14.34 6.26 4.83
N MET A 34 14.65 5.81 3.61
CA MET A 34 14.14 4.59 3.02
C MET A 34 15.31 3.66 2.66
N GLU A 35 15.17 2.37 2.99
CA GLU A 35 16.17 1.35 2.68
C GLU A 35 15.49 0.08 2.17
N MET A 36 16.10 -0.56 1.16
CA MET A 36 15.61 -1.83 0.60
C MET A 36 16.28 -3.00 1.31
N ILE A 37 15.47 -3.89 1.87
CA ILE A 37 15.91 -4.98 2.74
C ILE A 37 15.58 -6.33 2.09
N SER A 38 16.56 -6.88 1.39
CA SER A 38 16.49 -8.23 0.82
C SER A 38 16.64 -9.33 1.88
N THR A 39 16.41 -10.58 1.49
CA THR A 39 16.52 -11.76 2.39
C THR A 39 17.91 -11.94 3.01
N SER A 40 18.98 -11.52 2.33
CA SER A 40 20.36 -11.60 2.82
C SER A 40 20.85 -10.33 3.52
N HIS A 41 20.00 -9.30 3.63
CA HIS A 41 20.39 -8.03 4.21
C HIS A 41 20.64 -8.13 5.73
N ARG A 42 21.66 -7.45 6.25
CA ARG A 42 22.03 -7.51 7.67
C ARG A 42 20.90 -7.11 8.62
N ALA A 43 20.05 -6.16 8.20
CA ALA A 43 18.92 -5.67 8.99
C ALA A 43 17.64 -6.51 8.81
N ARG A 44 17.68 -7.58 8.00
CA ARG A 44 16.50 -8.38 7.65
C ARG A 44 15.75 -8.88 8.88
N LYS A 45 16.47 -9.50 9.82
CA LYS A 45 15.89 -10.07 11.04
C LYS A 45 15.24 -9.00 11.93
N GLU A 46 15.84 -7.81 12.03
CA GLU A 46 15.27 -6.68 12.78
C GLU A 46 13.93 -6.25 12.17
N VAL A 47 13.89 -6.08 10.85
CA VAL A 47 12.70 -5.61 10.13
C VAL A 47 11.59 -6.65 10.11
N GLU A 48 11.90 -7.93 9.92
CA GLU A 48 10.92 -9.01 10.05
C GLU A 48 10.35 -9.10 11.46
N ASN A 49 11.18 -8.94 12.49
CA ASN A 49 10.72 -8.89 13.87
C ASN A 49 9.78 -7.72 14.12
N PHE A 50 10.08 -6.54 13.58
CA PHE A 50 9.19 -5.37 13.65
C PHE A 50 7.82 -5.66 13.01
N VAL A 51 7.80 -6.24 11.80
CA VAL A 51 6.55 -6.64 11.13
C VAL A 51 5.80 -7.68 11.96
N SER A 52 6.49 -8.72 12.42
CA SER A 52 5.90 -9.80 13.23
C SER A 52 5.28 -9.26 14.52
N GLN A 53 5.99 -8.39 15.24
CA GLN A 53 5.49 -7.76 16.46
C GLN A 53 4.28 -6.88 16.19
N SER A 54 4.27 -6.11 15.10
CA SER A 54 3.11 -5.30 14.71
C SER A 54 1.86 -6.17 14.51
N TYR A 55 1.98 -7.26 13.76
CA TYR A 55 0.87 -8.19 13.52
C TYR A 55 0.45 -8.92 14.80
N LYS A 56 1.39 -9.32 15.65
CA LYS A 56 1.11 -9.95 16.94
C LYS A 56 0.36 -9.01 17.88
N GLN A 57 0.77 -7.75 17.97
CA GLN A 57 0.14 -6.76 18.82
C GLN A 57 -1.27 -6.41 18.34
N HIS A 58 -1.46 -6.25 17.02
CA HIS A 58 -2.74 -5.79 16.47
C HIS A 58 -3.77 -6.91 16.29
N PHE A 59 -3.31 -8.12 15.95
CA PHE A 59 -4.18 -9.23 15.58
C PHE A 59 -4.00 -10.47 16.46
N GLY A 60 -3.00 -10.52 17.35
CA GLY A 60 -2.60 -11.78 18.00
C GLY A 60 -1.99 -12.78 17.01
N ALA A 61 -1.59 -12.32 15.82
CA ALA A 61 -1.07 -13.18 14.76
C ALA A 61 0.41 -13.57 15.00
N ASN A 62 0.78 -14.77 14.58
CA ASN A 62 2.12 -15.30 14.54
C ASN A 62 2.58 -15.46 13.07
N LEU A 63 3.11 -14.38 12.49
CA LEU A 63 3.58 -14.41 11.10
C LEU A 63 4.82 -15.29 10.94
N LYS A 64 4.77 -16.22 9.99
CA LYS A 64 5.84 -17.19 9.69
C LYS A 64 6.59 -16.92 8.39
N SER A 65 6.05 -16.06 7.54
CA SER A 65 6.60 -15.79 6.21
C SER A 65 6.54 -14.31 5.88
N PHE A 66 7.59 -13.82 5.25
CA PHE A 66 7.74 -12.44 4.83
C PHE A 66 8.10 -12.39 3.35
N PHE A 67 7.74 -11.28 2.70
CA PHE A 67 8.04 -11.05 1.30
C PHE A 67 9.56 -10.87 1.11
N PRO A 68 10.12 -11.27 -0.04
CA PRO A 68 11.57 -11.35 -0.25
C PRO A 68 12.25 -9.98 -0.11
N GLU A 69 11.57 -8.92 -0.52
CA GLU A 69 12.05 -7.55 -0.39
C GLU A 69 11.13 -6.79 0.57
N ILE A 70 11.74 -5.97 1.43
CA ILE A 70 11.00 -5.07 2.32
C ILE A 70 11.57 -3.67 2.18
N LEU A 71 10.70 -2.70 1.86
CA LEU A 71 11.01 -1.29 2.03
C LEU A 71 10.90 -0.94 3.51
N CYS A 72 12.02 -0.56 4.11
CA CYS A 72 12.14 -0.12 5.49
C CYS A 72 12.14 1.40 5.54
N VAL A 73 11.38 1.98 6.48
CA VAL A 73 11.31 3.43 6.70
C VAL A 73 11.78 3.76 8.11
N ARG A 74 12.79 4.63 8.23
CA ARG A 74 13.33 5.07 9.52
C ARG A 74 13.24 6.58 9.66
N GLU A 75 13.04 7.06 10.88
CA GLU A 75 13.26 8.46 11.19
C GLU A 75 14.76 8.75 11.21
N ILE A 76 15.21 9.79 10.51
CA ILE A 76 16.64 10.09 10.30
C ILE A 76 17.32 10.46 11.62
N ASN A 77 16.68 11.31 12.43
CA ASN A 77 17.29 11.85 13.65
C ASN A 77 17.51 10.78 14.73
N SER A 78 16.58 9.82 14.86
CA SER A 78 16.65 8.79 15.89
C SER A 78 17.15 7.43 15.37
N GLY A 79 17.15 7.22 14.04
CA GLY A 79 17.37 5.91 13.42
C GLY A 79 16.24 4.91 13.65
N LYS A 80 15.14 5.34 14.27
CA LYS A 80 14.05 4.47 14.71
C LYS A 80 13.27 3.94 13.51
N LEU A 81 12.99 2.64 13.54
CA LEU A 81 12.12 1.99 12.55
C LEU A 81 10.67 2.40 12.78
N ILE A 82 10.10 3.14 11.84
CA ILE A 82 8.72 3.66 11.93
C ILE A 82 7.75 2.92 11.03
N GLY A 83 8.24 2.22 10.00
CA GLY A 83 7.42 1.44 9.09
C GLY A 83 8.18 0.47 8.21
N ALA A 84 7.44 -0.51 7.68
CA ALA A 84 7.93 -1.51 6.75
C ALA A 84 6.81 -1.90 5.78
N VAL A 85 7.17 -2.09 4.50
CA VAL A 85 6.26 -2.61 3.45
C VAL A 85 6.99 -3.68 2.66
N GLY A 86 6.53 -4.92 2.76
CA GLY A 86 7.04 -6.03 1.96
C GLY A 86 6.52 -5.97 0.53
N PHE A 87 7.33 -6.37 -0.44
CA PHE A 87 6.89 -6.48 -1.83
C PHE A 87 7.55 -7.65 -2.59
N ARG A 88 6.92 -8.02 -3.70
CA ARG A 88 7.47 -8.98 -4.68
C ARG A 88 6.87 -8.74 -6.05
N PHE A 89 7.61 -9.12 -7.10
CA PHE A 89 7.06 -9.13 -8.45
C PHE A 89 6.40 -10.47 -8.79
N ALA A 90 5.28 -10.42 -9.51
CA ALA A 90 4.52 -11.62 -9.86
C ALA A 90 5.26 -12.55 -10.84
N HIS A 91 6.23 -12.05 -11.60
CA HIS A 91 7.04 -12.90 -12.50
C HIS A 91 8.12 -13.72 -11.79
N GLN A 92 8.52 -13.32 -10.57
CA GLN A 92 9.58 -14.00 -9.82
C GLN A 92 9.04 -15.18 -9.03
N GLN A 93 7.78 -15.11 -8.61
CA GLN A 93 7.11 -16.14 -7.82
C GLN A 93 5.59 -15.93 -7.84
N LYS A 94 4.85 -16.97 -7.43
CA LYS A 94 3.39 -16.88 -7.22
C LYS A 94 3.10 -15.83 -6.14
N LEU A 95 2.06 -15.02 -6.36
CA LEU A 95 1.61 -14.05 -5.35
C LEU A 95 0.85 -14.77 -4.24
N PHE A 96 0.84 -14.20 -3.04
CA PHE A 96 0.08 -14.77 -1.91
C PHE A 96 -1.40 -14.50 -2.11
N SER A 97 -1.76 -13.31 -2.56
CA SER A 97 -3.13 -12.94 -2.91
C SER A 97 -3.79 -13.91 -3.90
N GLU A 98 -3.02 -14.57 -4.76
CA GLU A 98 -3.54 -15.58 -5.69
C GLU A 98 -4.11 -16.83 -5.02
N CYS A 99 -3.89 -17.05 -3.71
CA CYS A 99 -4.62 -18.10 -3.00
C CYS A 99 -6.11 -17.77 -2.86
N TYR A 100 -6.49 -16.49 -2.82
CA TYR A 100 -7.90 -16.04 -2.71
C TYR A 100 -8.60 -15.92 -4.07
N LEU A 101 -7.86 -16.01 -5.17
CA LEU A 101 -8.35 -15.68 -6.51
C LEU A 101 -8.62 -16.94 -7.33
N GLN A 102 -9.67 -16.90 -8.14
CA GLN A 102 -10.06 -18.03 -8.99
C GLN A 102 -9.19 -18.18 -10.25
N LYS A 103 -8.43 -17.13 -10.60
CA LYS A 103 -7.56 -17.08 -11.78
C LYS A 103 -6.24 -16.38 -11.42
N PRO A 104 -5.15 -16.60 -12.18
CA PRO A 104 -3.94 -15.80 -12.06
C PRO A 104 -4.24 -14.30 -12.15
N VAL A 105 -3.51 -13.50 -11.37
CA VAL A 105 -3.84 -12.09 -11.16
C VAL A 105 -3.82 -11.28 -12.46
N GLU A 106 -2.86 -11.54 -13.36
CA GLU A 106 -2.73 -10.87 -14.65
C GLU A 106 -3.93 -11.11 -15.56
N GLN A 107 -4.59 -12.27 -15.44
CA GLN A 107 -5.79 -12.56 -16.22
C GLN A 107 -6.98 -11.75 -15.72
N LEU A 108 -7.11 -11.60 -14.40
CA LEU A 108 -8.17 -10.79 -13.80
C LEU A 108 -7.99 -9.31 -14.15
N LEU A 109 -6.76 -8.80 -14.01
CA LEU A 109 -6.42 -7.42 -14.42
C LEU A 109 -6.66 -7.21 -15.91
N ALA A 110 -6.25 -8.16 -16.77
CA ALA A 110 -6.46 -8.04 -18.21
C ALA A 110 -7.95 -7.98 -18.60
N CYS A 111 -8.80 -8.74 -17.91
CA CYS A 111 -10.24 -8.67 -18.09
C CYS A 111 -10.82 -7.33 -17.62
N HIS A 112 -10.40 -6.81 -16.46
CA HIS A 112 -10.93 -5.55 -15.93
C HIS A 112 -10.45 -4.33 -16.73
N GLU A 113 -9.19 -4.31 -17.13
CA GLU A 113 -8.56 -3.20 -17.85
C GLU A 113 -8.75 -3.29 -19.37
N ILE A 114 -9.35 -4.38 -19.87
CA ILE A 114 -9.64 -4.62 -21.28
C ILE A 114 -8.36 -4.48 -22.15
N GLN A 115 -7.24 -5.01 -21.64
CA GLN A 115 -5.95 -4.99 -22.32
C GLN A 115 -5.05 -6.14 -21.83
N PRO A 116 -4.10 -6.63 -22.65
CA PRO A 116 -3.11 -7.60 -22.18
C PRO A 116 -2.27 -7.04 -21.04
N ILE A 117 -2.05 -7.83 -19.98
CA ILE A 117 -1.24 -7.46 -18.83
C ILE A 117 -0.07 -8.42 -18.70
N GLU A 118 1.15 -7.89 -18.77
CA GLU A 118 2.34 -8.68 -18.54
C GLU A 118 2.56 -8.93 -17.04
N ARG A 119 2.71 -10.19 -16.64
CA ARG A 119 2.94 -10.56 -15.23
C ARG A 119 4.19 -9.90 -14.62
N LYS A 120 5.19 -9.55 -15.43
CA LYS A 120 6.40 -8.82 -14.99
C LYS A 120 6.12 -7.38 -14.52
N LYS A 121 4.98 -6.82 -14.94
CA LYS A 121 4.51 -5.47 -14.62
C LYS A 121 3.63 -5.41 -13.37
N ILE A 122 3.44 -6.54 -12.69
CA ILE A 122 2.61 -6.64 -11.50
C ILE A 122 3.49 -6.84 -10.27
N LEU A 123 3.27 -6.00 -9.26
CA LEU A 123 3.94 -6.04 -7.98
C LEU A 123 2.91 -6.23 -6.86
N GLU A 124 3.16 -7.14 -5.93
CA GLU A 124 2.31 -7.30 -4.74
C GLU A 124 2.94 -6.58 -3.56
N LEU A 125 2.15 -5.79 -2.83
CA LEU A 125 2.55 -5.30 -1.50
C LEU A 125 1.85 -6.09 -0.39
N GLY A 126 2.59 -6.32 0.68
CA GLY A 126 2.14 -6.99 1.87
C GLY A 126 3.04 -6.65 3.05
N ASN A 127 2.95 -7.43 4.13
CA ASN A 127 3.75 -7.23 5.34
C ASN A 127 3.81 -5.75 5.80
N PHE A 128 2.68 -5.05 5.67
CA PHE A 128 2.59 -3.63 6.01
C PHE A 128 2.55 -3.49 7.53
N ALA A 129 3.56 -2.84 8.08
CA ALA A 129 3.66 -2.58 9.50
C ALA A 129 4.09 -1.13 9.74
N VAL A 130 3.52 -0.53 10.77
CA VAL A 130 3.90 0.79 11.24
C VAL A 130 3.99 0.77 12.76
N GLU A 131 4.86 1.61 13.30
CA GLU A 131 4.98 1.77 14.74
C GLU A 131 3.69 2.34 15.36
N ASN A 132 3.07 3.30 14.67
CA ASN A 132 1.91 4.02 15.15
C ASN A 132 1.01 4.38 13.96
N SER A 133 -0.30 4.43 14.18
CA SER A 133 -1.27 4.76 13.14
C SER A 133 -1.01 6.13 12.48
N LYS A 134 -0.37 7.07 13.18
CA LYS A 134 0.06 8.36 12.62
C LYS A 134 1.04 8.22 11.45
N HIS A 135 1.84 7.14 11.42
CA HIS A 135 2.83 6.89 10.36
C HIS A 135 2.24 6.19 9.13
N ILE A 136 0.98 5.73 9.16
CA ILE A 136 0.38 4.99 8.04
C ILE A 136 0.43 5.81 6.76
N LYS A 137 0.01 7.09 6.83
CA LYS A 137 0.03 7.99 5.67
C LYS A 137 1.45 8.14 5.14
N THR A 138 2.40 8.48 5.99
CA THR A 138 3.82 8.66 5.66
C THR A 138 4.39 7.44 4.95
N VAL A 139 4.16 6.25 5.49
CA VAL A 139 4.72 5.00 4.93
C VAL A 139 4.08 4.64 3.60
N ILE A 140 2.75 4.78 3.45
CA ILE A 140 2.09 4.57 2.14
C ILE A 140 2.63 5.56 1.11
N THR A 141 2.72 6.84 1.46
CA THR A 141 3.26 7.90 0.60
C THR A 141 4.68 7.59 0.13
N LEU A 142 5.58 7.24 1.05
CA LEU A 142 6.97 6.90 0.73
C LEU A 142 7.07 5.65 -0.14
N ALA A 143 6.30 4.60 0.19
CA ALA A 143 6.23 3.39 -0.62
C ALA A 143 5.74 3.68 -2.05
N SER A 144 4.70 4.51 -2.21
CA SER A 144 4.21 4.92 -3.53
C SER A 144 5.29 5.61 -4.36
N ARG A 145 6.13 6.47 -3.76
CA ARG A 145 7.25 7.11 -4.49
C ARG A 145 8.26 6.10 -5.03
N ILE A 146 8.60 5.08 -4.25
CA ILE A 146 9.51 4.02 -4.68
C ILE A 146 8.88 3.17 -5.80
N ILE A 147 7.62 2.80 -5.63
CA ILE A 147 6.90 1.97 -6.60
C ILE A 147 6.73 2.70 -7.94
N LYS A 148 6.46 4.00 -7.93
CA LYS A 148 6.36 4.82 -9.14
C LYS A 148 7.63 4.77 -9.98
N ASN A 149 8.80 4.68 -9.34
CA ASN A 149 10.10 4.57 -10.00
C ASN A 149 10.48 3.12 -10.34
N SER A 150 9.61 2.15 -10.08
CA SER A 150 9.82 0.75 -10.43
C SER A 150 9.34 0.45 -11.85
N GLN A 151 9.62 -0.75 -12.33
CA GLN A 151 9.12 -1.23 -13.63
C GLN A 151 7.65 -1.67 -13.61
N ALA A 152 6.97 -1.63 -12.46
CA ALA A 152 5.59 -2.10 -12.32
C ALA A 152 4.59 -1.07 -12.88
N ASP A 153 3.60 -1.56 -13.62
CA ASP A 153 2.44 -0.76 -14.04
C ASP A 153 1.25 -0.96 -13.08
N TRP A 154 1.22 -2.09 -12.36
CA TRP A 154 0.12 -2.47 -11.49
C TRP A 154 0.62 -2.92 -10.13
N THR A 155 -0.15 -2.59 -9.11
CA THR A 155 0.09 -3.08 -7.76
C THR A 155 -1.11 -3.83 -7.23
N VAL A 156 -0.85 -4.91 -6.49
CA VAL A 156 -1.86 -5.79 -5.90
C VAL A 156 -1.61 -5.86 -4.39
N TYR A 157 -2.67 -5.88 -3.61
CA TYR A 157 -2.55 -5.90 -2.15
C TYR A 157 -3.73 -6.64 -1.53
N THR A 158 -3.50 -7.24 -0.36
CA THR A 158 -4.58 -7.72 0.52
C THR A 158 -4.73 -6.74 1.67
N LEU A 159 -5.79 -5.93 1.64
CA LEU A 159 -6.00 -4.84 2.60
C LEU A 159 -7.15 -5.18 3.55
N THR A 160 -6.93 -4.96 4.85
CA THR A 160 -8.02 -4.88 5.82
C THR A 160 -8.85 -3.62 5.61
N LEU A 161 -10.10 -3.61 6.06
CA LEU A 161 -10.97 -2.43 5.93
C LEU A 161 -10.37 -1.13 6.49
N PRO A 162 -9.72 -1.12 7.68
CA PRO A 162 -9.08 0.10 8.19
C PRO A 162 -8.00 0.66 7.24
N ILE A 163 -7.13 -0.19 6.70
CA ILE A 163 -6.06 0.24 5.80
C ILE A 163 -6.62 0.72 4.46
N LYS A 164 -7.67 0.08 3.94
CA LYS A 164 -8.38 0.56 2.74
C LYS A 164 -8.86 2.01 2.87
N PHE A 165 -9.30 2.43 4.06
CA PHE A 165 -9.70 3.83 4.28
C PHE A 165 -8.54 4.81 4.20
N HIS A 166 -7.32 4.40 4.58
CA HIS A 166 -6.13 5.24 4.40
C HIS A 166 -5.78 5.41 2.92
N PHE A 167 -5.89 4.36 2.11
CA PHE A 167 -5.70 4.46 0.65
C PHE A 167 -6.72 5.42 0.03
N LYS A 168 -8.00 5.32 0.40
CA LYS A 168 -9.04 6.24 -0.08
C LYS A 168 -8.76 7.70 0.30
N LYS A 169 -8.23 7.97 1.51
CA LYS A 169 -7.86 9.32 1.95
C LYS A 169 -6.65 9.91 1.21
N LEU A 170 -5.88 9.05 0.55
CA LEU A 170 -4.74 9.43 -0.29
C LEU A 170 -5.11 9.48 -1.77
N ASP A 171 -6.41 9.44 -2.09
CA ASP A 171 -6.94 9.39 -3.45
C ASP A 171 -6.35 8.26 -4.32
N ILE A 172 -5.88 7.18 -3.68
CA ILE A 172 -5.45 5.97 -4.38
C ILE A 172 -6.71 5.17 -4.75
N GLU A 173 -7.01 5.12 -6.03
CA GLU A 173 -8.12 4.35 -6.57
C GLU A 173 -7.84 2.84 -6.48
N LEU A 174 -8.70 2.12 -5.76
CA LEU A 174 -8.59 0.68 -5.54
C LEU A 174 -9.73 -0.06 -6.24
N ASN A 175 -9.35 -0.98 -7.12
CA ASN A 175 -10.27 -1.90 -7.76
C ASN A 175 -10.27 -3.24 -7.03
N SER A 176 -11.47 -3.75 -6.69
CA SER A 176 -11.62 -4.99 -5.92
C SER A 176 -11.50 -6.23 -6.82
N LEU A 177 -10.72 -7.23 -6.40
CA LEU A 177 -10.63 -8.54 -7.06
C LEU A 177 -11.38 -9.64 -6.32
N GLY A 178 -11.62 -9.47 -5.02
CA GLY A 178 -12.36 -10.46 -4.23
C GLY A 178 -12.11 -10.33 -2.74
N LEU A 179 -12.92 -11.01 -1.93
CA LEU A 179 -12.68 -11.12 -0.49
C LEU A 179 -11.49 -12.06 -0.23
N ALA A 180 -10.70 -11.76 0.79
CA ALA A 180 -9.65 -12.65 1.26
C ALA A 180 -10.20 -13.51 2.40
N ASP A 181 -10.68 -14.70 2.06
CA ASP A 181 -11.20 -15.66 3.01
C ASP A 181 -10.07 -16.53 3.57
N ILE A 182 -10.00 -16.68 4.90
CA ILE A 182 -8.98 -17.48 5.57
C ILE A 182 -9.01 -18.96 5.14
N SER A 183 -10.18 -19.48 4.73
CA SER A 183 -10.31 -20.85 4.23
C SER A 183 -9.47 -21.14 2.97
N ALA A 184 -9.09 -20.10 2.23
CA ALA A 184 -8.23 -20.22 1.05
C ALA A 184 -6.72 -20.28 1.39
N VAL A 185 -6.35 -20.01 2.64
CA VAL A 185 -4.95 -20.01 3.08
C VAL A 185 -4.52 -21.41 3.48
N ASN A 186 -3.56 -21.96 2.74
CA ASN A 186 -2.89 -23.19 3.14
C ASN A 186 -2.01 -22.94 4.37
N GLY A 187 -2.36 -23.54 5.51
CA GLY A 187 -1.62 -23.40 6.76
C GLY A 187 -2.53 -23.40 7.99
N ALA A 188 -1.97 -23.08 9.16
CA ALA A 188 -2.78 -22.94 10.37
C ALA A 188 -3.47 -21.57 10.35
N ALA A 189 -4.77 -21.54 10.04
CA ALA A 189 -5.61 -20.35 10.15
C ALA A 189 -5.44 -19.62 11.49
N ALA A 190 -5.18 -20.38 12.57
CA ALA A 190 -4.88 -19.87 13.89
C ALA A 190 -3.66 -18.93 13.96
N ASP A 191 -2.67 -19.08 13.07
CA ASP A 191 -1.50 -18.21 13.01
C ASP A 191 -1.86 -16.76 12.64
N TRP A 192 -3.04 -16.51 12.07
CA TRP A 192 -3.47 -15.17 11.67
C TRP A 192 -4.28 -14.44 12.75
N GLY A 193 -4.55 -15.08 13.89
CA GLY A 193 -5.32 -14.48 14.99
C GLY A 193 -6.63 -13.85 14.50
N SER A 194 -6.87 -12.58 14.86
CA SER A 194 -8.07 -11.82 14.46
C SER A 194 -7.94 -11.07 13.12
N TYR A 195 -6.85 -11.25 12.35
CA TYR A 195 -6.62 -10.49 11.10
C TYR A 195 -7.82 -10.55 10.14
N TYR A 196 -8.41 -11.73 9.93
CA TYR A 196 -9.54 -11.92 9.01
C TYR A 196 -10.86 -11.35 9.53
N SER A 197 -10.99 -11.10 10.84
CA SER A 197 -12.15 -10.39 11.40
C SER A 197 -12.25 -8.95 10.89
N TYR A 198 -11.15 -8.38 10.37
CA TYR A 198 -11.12 -7.06 9.74
C TYR A 198 -11.50 -7.08 8.24
N ARG A 199 -12.10 -8.19 7.78
CA ARG A 199 -12.65 -8.39 6.44
C ARG A 199 -11.67 -7.99 5.32
N PRO A 200 -10.47 -8.61 5.28
CA PRO A 200 -9.51 -8.30 4.25
C PRO A 200 -10.06 -8.66 2.86
N ALA A 201 -9.61 -7.92 1.86
CA ALA A 201 -9.95 -8.16 0.47
C ALA A 201 -8.75 -7.87 -0.44
N VAL A 202 -8.70 -8.55 -1.57
CA VAL A 202 -7.69 -8.34 -2.60
C VAL A 202 -8.12 -7.16 -3.47
N TYR A 203 -7.21 -6.20 -3.60
CA TYR A 203 -7.36 -5.03 -4.44
C TYR A 203 -6.18 -4.92 -5.40
N TYR A 204 -6.39 -4.20 -6.50
CA TYR A 204 -5.32 -3.71 -7.33
C TYR A 204 -5.48 -2.23 -7.65
N SER A 205 -4.39 -1.61 -8.08
CA SER A 205 -4.35 -0.21 -8.48
C SER A 205 -3.33 0.01 -9.60
N SER A 206 -3.60 1.00 -10.46
CA SER A 206 -2.64 1.44 -11.47
C SER A 206 -1.56 2.31 -10.82
N VAL A 207 -0.29 1.99 -11.07
CA VAL A 207 0.86 2.80 -10.64
C VAL A 207 0.82 4.18 -11.32
N LYS A 208 0.48 4.26 -12.62
CA LYS A 208 0.46 5.52 -13.38
C LYS A 208 -0.62 6.48 -12.86
N ASN A 209 -1.86 6.01 -12.78
CA ASN A 209 -3.02 6.84 -12.41
C ASN A 209 -3.00 7.33 -10.95
N ASN A 210 -2.52 6.50 -10.00
CA ASN A 210 -2.61 6.80 -8.57
C ASN A 210 -1.37 7.44 -7.96
N MET A 211 -0.30 7.62 -8.73
CA MET A 211 0.98 8.13 -8.22
C MET A 211 1.43 9.39 -8.98
N ASN A 212 0.48 10.25 -9.35
CA ASN A 212 0.80 11.57 -9.89
C ASN A 212 1.43 12.47 -8.80
N GLU A 213 2.49 13.21 -9.13
CA GLU A 213 3.19 14.14 -8.23
C GLU A 213 2.31 15.27 -7.67
N GLN A 214 1.08 15.38 -8.17
CA GLN A 214 0.08 16.35 -7.75
C GLN A 214 -0.80 15.88 -6.58
N GLN A 215 -0.67 14.62 -6.14
CA GLN A 215 -1.60 14.00 -5.18
C GLN A 215 -0.92 13.44 -3.92
N VAL A 216 0.39 13.62 -3.78
CA VAL A 216 1.11 13.30 -2.56
C VAL A 216 1.91 14.51 -2.13
#